data_AF-A0A653ZHF5-F1
#
_entry.id   AF-A0A653ZHF5-F1
#
_cell.length_a   1.000
_cell.length_b   1.000
_cell.length_c   1.000
_cell.angle_alpha   90.00
_cell.angle_beta   90.00
_cell.angle_gamma   90.00
#
_symmetry.space_group_name_H-M   'P 1'
#
loop_
_entity.id
_entity.type
_entity.pdbx_description
1 polymer ?
#
loop_
_entity_poly.entity_id
_entity_poly.type
_entity_poly.pdbx_seq_one_letter_code
_entity_poly.pdbx_strand_id
1 'polypeptide(L)' 'MATYTPVELARELGYTDEQRPGLVVREYLRKKYPDHPKYQRWLLDEAQAADVRTNVPRKR' A
#
# COMPACT_ATOMS: atom_id res chain seq x y z
N MET A 1 -15.40 -9.32 4.71
CA MET A 1 -14.59 -8.53 3.75
C MET A 1 -13.17 -8.56 4.24
N ALA A 2 -12.22 -9.03 3.43
CA ALA A 2 -10.80 -8.97 3.79
C ALA A 2 -10.33 -7.51 3.70
N THR A 3 -9.52 -7.08 4.66
CA THR A 3 -8.86 -5.77 4.62
C THR A 3 -7.35 -5.98 4.56
N TYR A 4 -6.70 -5.15 3.76
CA TYR A 4 -5.26 -5.20 3.53
C TYR A 4 -4.61 -3.94 4.05
N THR A 5 -3.44 -4.09 4.66
CA THR A 5 -2.60 -2.98 5.08
C THR A 5 -1.53 -2.69 4.01
N PRO A 6 -1.04 -1.45 3.92
CA PRO A 6 0.09 -1.13 3.03
C PRO A 6 1.34 -1.96 3.31
N VAL A 7 1.53 -2.41 4.56
CA VAL A 7 2.67 -3.23 4.96
C VAL A 7 2.57 -4.64 4.38
N GLU A 8 1.39 -5.26 4.45
CA GLU A 8 1.15 -6.57 3.85
C GLU A 8 1.35 -6.52 2.35
N LEU A 9 0.75 -5.53 1.66
CA LEU A 9 0.91 -5.38 0.21
C LEU A 9 2.37 -5.09 -0.18
N ALA A 10 3.10 -4.29 0.60
CA ALA A 10 4.51 -4.05 0.33
C ALA A 10 5.34 -5.34 0.47
N ARG A 11 5.07 -6.17 1.47
CA ARG A 11 5.71 -7.49 1.62
C ARG A 11 5.37 -8.42 0.45
N GLU A 12 4.12 -8.47 0.02
CA GLU A 12 3.70 -9.24 -1.17
C GLU A 12 4.46 -8.80 -2.43
N LEU A 13 4.78 -7.52 -2.54
CA LEU A 13 5.52 -6.93 -3.66
C LEU A 13 7.05 -7.02 -3.50
N GLY A 14 7.56 -7.66 -2.44
CA GLY A 14 8.99 -7.86 -2.18
C GLY A 14 9.67 -6.73 -1.39
N TYR A 15 8.93 -5.73 -0.91
CA TYR A 15 9.46 -4.64 -0.09
C TYR A 15 9.52 -5.02 1.39
N THR A 16 10.41 -5.93 1.75
CA THR A 16 10.61 -6.37 3.14
C THR A 16 11.59 -5.52 3.94
N ASP A 17 12.53 -4.85 3.26
CA ASP A 17 13.68 -4.16 3.88
C ASP A 17 13.54 -2.63 3.89
N GLU A 18 12.31 -2.11 3.77
CA GLU A 18 12.11 -0.67 3.85
C GLU A 18 12.41 -0.15 5.25
N GLN A 19 13.16 0.96 5.36
CA GLN A 19 13.32 1.69 6.64
C GLN A 19 11.98 2.03 7.30
N ARG A 20 10.93 2.19 6.49
CA ARG A 20 9.56 2.41 6.94
C ARG A 20 8.65 1.38 6.25
N PRO A 21 8.16 0.35 6.95
CA PRO A 21 7.35 -0.70 6.33
C PRO A 21 6.13 -0.16 5.58
N GLY A 22 5.93 -0.59 4.35
CA GLY A 22 4.84 -0.13 3.49
C GLY A 22 5.02 1.30 2.96
N LEU A 23 6.26 1.80 2.84
CA LEU A 23 6.50 3.17 2.37
C LEU A 23 6.07 3.31 0.91
N VAL A 24 6.55 2.45 0.02
CA VAL A 24 6.24 2.52 -1.42
C VAL A 24 4.73 2.46 -1.66
N VAL A 25 4.02 1.55 -0.99
CA VAL A 25 2.56 1.44 -1.11
C VAL A 25 1.86 2.70 -0.56
N ARG A 26 2.30 3.24 0.60
CA ARG A 26 1.74 4.48 1.15
C ARG A 26 1.99 5.69 0.26
N GLU A 27 3.13 5.77 -0.40
CA GLU A 27 3.43 6.85 -1.35
C GLU A 27 2.51 6.79 -2.57
N TYR A 28 2.28 5.59 -3.12
CA TYR A 28 1.30 5.39 -4.17
C TYR A 28 -0.12 5.81 -3.73
N LEU A 29 -0.56 5.33 -2.57
CA LEU A 29 -1.90 5.64 -2.03
C LEU A 29 -2.09 7.13 -1.75
N ARG A 30 -1.07 7.83 -1.25
CA ARG A 30 -1.13 9.30 -1.04
C ARG A 30 -1.25 10.08 -2.34
N LYS A 31 -0.63 9.61 -3.42
CA LYS A 31 -0.78 10.23 -4.75
C LYS A 31 -2.18 9.98 -5.31
N LYS A 32 -2.73 8.79 -5.10
CA LYS A 32 -4.03 8.39 -5.62
C LYS A 32 -5.22 8.95 -4.83
N TYR A 33 -5.10 9.02 -3.51
CA TYR A 33 -6.12 9.50 -2.59
C TYR A 33 -5.57 10.68 -1.78
N PRO A 34 -5.46 11.88 -2.40
CA PRO A 34 -4.86 13.05 -1.76
C PRO A 34 -5.69 13.55 -0.56
N ASP A 35 -7.00 13.30 -0.57
CA ASP A 35 -7.92 13.71 0.50
C ASP A 35 -7.93 12.74 1.70
N HIS A 36 -7.10 11.68 1.67
CA HIS A 36 -7.02 10.73 2.78
C HIS A 36 -6.55 11.45 4.06
N PRO A 37 -7.31 11.38 5.17
CA PRO A 37 -6.99 12.15 6.37
C PRO A 37 -5.59 11.85 6.92
N LYS A 38 -4.89 12.92 7.28
CA LYS A 38 -3.57 12.83 7.89
C LYS A 38 -3.67 12.03 9.19
N TYR A 39 -2.74 11.09 9.39
CA TYR A 39 -2.68 10.14 10.52
C TYR A 39 -3.72 9.01 10.54
N GLN A 40 -4.69 8.98 9.62
CA GLN A 40 -5.60 7.85 9.52
C GLN A 40 -4.89 6.62 8.95
N ARG A 41 -5.14 5.46 9.56
CA ARG A 41 -4.61 4.17 9.09
C ARG A 41 -5.20 3.85 7.72
N TRP A 42 -4.37 3.32 6.84
CA TRP A 42 -4.80 2.75 5.57
C TRP A 42 -5.34 1.35 5.82
N LEU A 43 -6.63 1.16 5.53
CA LEU A 43 -7.30 -0.14 5.48
C LEU A 43 -7.90 -0.23 4.09
N LEU A 44 -7.36 -1.14 3.29
CA LEU A 44 -7.70 -1.27 1.88
C LEU A 44 -8.66 -2.44 1.70
N ASP A 45 -9.69 -2.25 0.89
CA ASP A 45 -10.49 -3.38 0.40
C ASP A 45 -9.75 -4.16 -0.71
N GLU A 46 -10.34 -5.26 -1.18
CA GLU A 46 -9.75 -6.08 -2.23
C GLU A 46 -9.52 -5.30 -3.53
N ALA A 47 -10.43 -4.38 -3.89
CA ALA A 47 -10.30 -3.60 -5.13
C ALA A 47 -9.11 -2.64 -5.06
N GLN A 48 -8.96 -1.96 -3.91
CA GLN A 48 -7.81 -1.10 -3.64
C GLN A 48 -6.51 -1.89 -3.54
N ALA A 49 -6.54 -3.10 -2.96
CA ALA A 49 -5.38 -3.99 -2.92
C ALA A 49 -4.96 -4.46 -4.31
N ALA A 50 -5.90 -4.88 -5.15
CA ALA A 50 -5.64 -5.28 -6.54
C ALA A 50 -5.05 -4.14 -7.37
N ASP A 51 -5.55 -2.92 -7.15
CA ASP A 51 -5.02 -1.72 -7.78
C ASP A 51 -3.56 -1.43 -7.37
N VAL A 52 -3.25 -1.54 -6.07
CA VAL A 52 -1.87 -1.44 -5.58
C VAL A 52 -0.99 -2.51 -6.23
N ARG A 53 -1.43 -3.76 -6.27
CA ARG A 53 -0.66 -4.87 -6.86
C ARG A 53 -0.37 -4.67 -8.36
N THR A 54 -1.22 -3.93 -9.05
CA THR A 54 -1.10 -3.64 -10.48
C THR A 54 -0.17 -2.45 -10.75
N ASN A 55 -0.27 -1.39 -9.93
CA ASN A 55 0.40 -0.11 -10.21
C ASN A 55 1.70 0.09 -9.43
N VAL A 56 1.89 -0.60 -8.30
CA VAL A 56 3.13 -0.53 -7.54
C VAL A 56 4.13 -1.54 -8.11
N PRO A 57 5.34 -1.11 -8.51
CA PRO A 57 6.34 -2.01 -9.05
C PRO A 57 6.70 -3.10 -8.04
N ARG A 58 7.03 -4.31 -8.51
CA ARG A 58 7.55 -5.37 -7.64
C ARG A 58 9.06 -5.24 -7.50
N LYS A 59 9.58 -5.38 -6.28
CA LYS A 59 11.01 -5.52 -6.03
C LYS A 59 11.41 -6.94 -6.45
N ARG A 60 12.20 -7.05 -7.52
CA ARG A 60 12.78 -8.32 -7.99
C ARG A 60 13.91 -8.77 -7.07
#